data_AF-A0A7C1TT46-F1
#
_entry.id   AF-A0A7C1TT46-F1
#
_cell.length_a   1.000
_cell.length_b   1.000
_cell.length_c   1.000
_cell.angle_alpha   90.00
_cell.angle_beta   90.00
_cell.angle_gamma   90.00
#
_symmetry.space_group_name_H-M   'P 1'
#
loop_
_entity.id
_entity.type
_entity.pdbx_description
1 polymer ?
#
loop_
_entity_poly.entity_id
_entity_poly.type
_entity_poly.pdbx_seq_one_letter_code
_entity_poly.pdbx_strand_id
1 'polypeptide(L)'
;MPAANSHLDQRIVDTALAMADRRDWESVRLYAIATELNISLDDIRHYYREKEDLIDAWFDRADRAMLKVAENEAFQEQSSEEKIHTLLMGWLGILSAHRRVTRQMIFGKLEPGHLHYQIKGLMRISRTVQWLREAAGRDATLPLRAIAVPAG
;
A
#
# COMPACT_ATOMS: atom_id res chain seq x y z
N MET A 1 -24.77 -19.58 -4.20
CA MET A 1 -24.87 -18.55 -5.25
C MET A 1 -23.53 -17.83 -5.34
N PRO A 2 -22.90 -17.70 -6.52
CA PRO A 2 -21.45 -17.59 -6.62
C PRO A 2 -20.95 -16.15 -6.85
N ALA A 3 -19.85 -15.79 -6.20
CA ALA A 3 -18.77 -14.87 -6.66
C ALA A 3 -19.10 -13.50 -7.31
N ALA A 4 -20.26 -12.88 -7.07
CA ALA A 4 -20.55 -11.53 -7.60
C ALA A 4 -20.12 -10.38 -6.66
N ASN A 5 -19.84 -10.67 -5.38
CA ASN A 5 -19.43 -9.67 -4.37
C ASN A 5 -17.91 -9.69 -4.05
N SER A 6 -17.10 -10.52 -4.71
CA SER A 6 -15.71 -10.78 -4.27
C SER A 6 -14.69 -9.69 -4.59
N HIS A 7 -15.11 -8.54 -5.15
CA HIS A 7 -14.20 -7.42 -5.47
C HIS A 7 -14.84 -6.04 -5.26
N LEU A 8 -15.94 -5.95 -4.48
CA LEU A 8 -16.61 -4.65 -4.28
C LEU A 8 -15.69 -3.65 -3.56
N ASP A 9 -14.92 -4.11 -2.58
CA ASP A 9 -13.84 -3.37 -1.92
C ASP A 9 -12.88 -2.72 -2.94
N GLN A 10 -12.37 -3.51 -3.89
CA GLN A 10 -11.43 -3.05 -4.91
C GLN A 10 -12.08 -2.06 -5.86
N ARG A 11 -13.32 -2.32 -6.29
CA ARG A 11 -14.10 -1.43 -7.15
C ARG A 11 -14.36 -0.07 -6.51
N ILE A 12 -14.60 -0.03 -5.20
CA ILE A 12 -14.76 1.23 -4.45
C ILE A 12 -13.46 2.04 -4.52
N VAL A 13 -12.32 1.42 -4.27
CA VAL A 13 -11.00 2.08 -4.36
C VAL A 13 -10.71 2.56 -5.79
N ASP A 14 -10.95 1.72 -6.80
CA ASP A 14 -10.72 2.05 -8.21
C ASP A 14 -11.57 3.25 -8.65
N THR A 15 -12.84 3.27 -8.23
CA THR A 15 -13.75 4.38 -8.51
C THR A 15 -13.27 5.65 -7.82
N ALA A 16 -12.87 5.57 -6.55
CA ALA A 16 -12.34 6.71 -5.81
C ALA A 16 -11.09 7.31 -6.49
N LEU A 17 -10.18 6.47 -6.96
CA LEU A 17 -8.96 6.88 -7.68
C LEU A 17 -9.32 7.53 -9.02
N ALA A 18 -10.23 6.92 -9.80
CA ALA A 18 -10.69 7.47 -11.07
C ALA A 18 -11.39 8.84 -10.89
N MET A 19 -12.22 9.00 -9.85
CA MET A 19 -12.84 10.28 -9.52
C MET A 19 -11.79 11.34 -9.15
N ALA A 20 -10.80 10.98 -8.32
CA ALA A 20 -9.72 11.87 -7.94
C ALA A 20 -8.85 12.29 -9.13
N ASP A 21 -8.64 11.39 -10.09
CA ASP A 21 -7.92 11.68 -11.34
C ASP A 21 -8.64 12.71 -12.22
N ARG A 22 -9.98 12.77 -12.17
CA ARG A 22 -10.76 13.78 -12.91
C ARG A 22 -10.70 15.16 -12.27
N ARG A 23 -10.57 15.25 -10.94
CA ARG A 23 -10.45 16.51 -10.19
C ARG A 23 -9.27 16.47 -9.24
N ASP A 24 -9.49 16.03 -8.01
CA ASP A 24 -8.50 15.95 -6.95
C ASP A 24 -9.01 15.01 -5.86
N TRP A 25 -8.09 14.49 -5.04
CA TRP A 25 -8.43 13.62 -3.92
C TRP A 25 -9.34 14.31 -2.90
N GLU A 26 -9.15 15.60 -2.64
CA GLU A 26 -9.86 16.34 -1.60
C GLU A 26 -11.37 16.38 -1.86
N SER A 27 -11.77 16.55 -3.11
CA SER A 27 -13.16 16.59 -3.56
C SER A 27 -13.88 15.23 -3.54
N VAL A 28 -13.16 14.11 -3.41
CA VAL A 28 -13.78 12.77 -3.35
C VAL A 28 -14.65 12.64 -2.11
N ARG A 29 -15.85 12.07 -2.29
CA ARG A 29 -16.83 11.82 -1.24
C ARG A 29 -17.39 10.40 -1.37
N LEU A 30 -17.57 9.71 -0.25
CA LEU A 30 -18.09 8.33 -0.23
C LEU A 30 -19.47 8.20 -0.89
N TYR A 31 -20.37 9.16 -0.67
CA TYR A 31 -21.69 9.15 -1.32
C TYR A 31 -21.59 9.25 -2.85
N ALA A 32 -20.61 9.97 -3.38
CA ALA A 32 -20.45 10.13 -4.82
C ALA A 32 -19.92 8.83 -5.46
N ILE A 33 -19.03 8.12 -4.75
CA ILE A 33 -18.58 6.77 -5.13
C ILE A 33 -19.76 5.80 -5.13
N ALA A 34 -20.63 5.85 -4.11
CA ALA A 34 -21.81 4.99 -4.01
C ALA A 34 -22.75 5.20 -5.22
N THR A 35 -23.00 6.47 -5.57
CA THR A 35 -23.79 6.83 -6.75
C THR A 35 -23.14 6.32 -8.04
N GLU A 36 -21.83 6.51 -8.24
CA GLU A 36 -21.13 6.06 -9.46
C GLU A 36 -21.12 4.53 -9.61
N LEU A 37 -21.09 3.80 -8.49
CA LEU A 37 -21.16 2.33 -8.46
C LEU A 37 -22.59 1.77 -8.42
N ASN A 38 -23.61 2.61 -8.31
CA ASN A 38 -25.01 2.23 -8.10
C ASN A 38 -25.19 1.27 -6.91
N ILE A 39 -24.57 1.60 -5.78
CA ILE A 39 -24.66 0.88 -4.49
C ILE A 39 -25.13 1.83 -3.39
N SER A 40 -25.48 1.30 -2.22
CA SER A 40 -25.80 2.13 -1.07
C SER A 40 -24.54 2.65 -0.37
N LEU A 41 -24.69 3.74 0.39
CA LEU A 41 -23.60 4.21 1.25
C LEU A 41 -23.28 3.21 2.37
N ASP A 42 -24.26 2.40 2.80
CA ASP A 42 -24.05 1.36 3.81
C ASP A 42 -23.20 0.20 3.27
N ASP A 43 -23.34 -0.12 1.97
CA ASP A 43 -22.45 -1.07 1.28
C ASP A 43 -21.00 -0.59 1.33
N ILE A 44 -20.74 0.71 1.12
CA ILE A 44 -19.39 1.27 1.28
C ILE A 44 -18.95 1.17 2.73
N ARG A 45 -19.79 1.57 3.68
CA ARG A 45 -19.48 1.56 5.13
C ARG A 45 -19.08 0.18 5.63
N HIS A 46 -19.60 -0.89 5.03
CA HIS A 46 -19.22 -2.26 5.34
C HIS A 46 -17.71 -2.53 5.12
N TYR A 47 -17.13 -1.94 4.08
CA TYR A 47 -15.70 -2.10 3.74
C TYR A 47 -14.82 -0.96 4.25
N TYR A 48 -15.32 0.28 4.18
CA TYR A 48 -14.58 1.50 4.45
C TYR A 48 -15.42 2.44 5.30
N ARG A 49 -14.99 2.69 6.53
CA ARG A 49 -15.71 3.50 7.52
C ARG A 49 -15.49 4.99 7.29
N GLU A 50 -14.33 5.34 6.75
CA GLU A 50 -13.91 6.70 6.46
C GLU A 50 -13.16 6.80 5.12
N LYS A 51 -12.99 8.02 4.60
CA LYS A 51 -12.30 8.27 3.33
C LYS A 51 -10.82 7.85 3.42
N GLU A 52 -10.25 7.95 4.61
CA GLU A 52 -8.88 7.59 4.93
C GLU A 52 -8.62 6.09 4.77
N ASP A 53 -9.64 5.24 5.02
CA ASP A 53 -9.51 3.79 4.82
C ASP A 53 -9.26 3.45 3.34
N LEU A 54 -9.74 4.28 2.40
CA LEU A 54 -9.46 4.12 0.97
C LEU A 54 -8.00 4.42 0.63
N ILE A 55 -7.38 5.37 1.34
CA ILE A 55 -5.95 5.67 1.20
C ILE A 55 -5.16 4.45 1.64
N ASP A 56 -5.48 3.92 2.83
CA ASP A 56 -4.77 2.77 3.38
C ASP A 56 -4.95 1.54 2.48
N ALA A 57 -6.15 1.30 1.95
CA ALA A 57 -6.41 0.22 0.99
C ALA A 57 -5.66 0.38 -0.35
N TRP A 58 -5.50 1.61 -0.83
CA TRP A 58 -4.71 1.90 -2.03
C TRP A 58 -3.25 1.53 -1.83
N PHE A 59 -2.65 1.96 -0.72
CA PHE A 59 -1.27 1.60 -0.46
C PHE A 59 -1.11 0.13 -0.06
N ASP A 60 -2.11 -0.52 0.56
CA ASP A 60 -2.06 -1.96 0.84
C ASP A 60 -2.01 -2.77 -0.45
N ARG A 61 -2.60 -2.24 -1.53
CA ARG A 61 -2.46 -2.81 -2.87
C ARG A 61 -1.02 -2.74 -3.38
N ALA A 62 -0.32 -1.63 -3.12
CA ALA A 62 1.10 -1.50 -3.47
C ALA A 62 1.97 -2.45 -2.63
N ASP A 63 1.70 -2.57 -1.33
CA ASP A 63 2.40 -3.52 -0.46
C ASP A 63 2.18 -4.98 -0.92
N ARG A 64 0.94 -5.35 -1.28
CA ARG A 64 0.65 -6.68 -1.86
C ARG A 64 1.39 -6.92 -3.17
N ALA A 65 1.50 -5.93 -4.04
CA ALA A 65 2.24 -6.08 -5.30
C ALA A 65 3.74 -6.28 -5.05
N MET A 66 4.30 -5.52 -4.11
CA MET A 66 5.68 -5.70 -3.65
C MET A 66 5.93 -7.13 -3.14
N LEU A 67 5.04 -7.66 -2.30
CA LEU A 67 5.19 -9.03 -1.77
C LEU A 67 5.03 -10.10 -2.86
N LYS A 68 4.11 -9.91 -3.81
CA LYS A 68 3.97 -10.82 -4.96
C LYS A 68 5.22 -10.88 -5.83
N VAL A 69 5.95 -9.77 -5.96
CA VAL A 69 7.24 -9.77 -6.66
C VAL A 69 8.25 -10.67 -5.95
N ALA A 70 8.22 -10.72 -4.61
CA ALA A 70 9.11 -11.56 -3.81
C ALA A 70 8.83 -13.07 -3.96
N GLU A 71 7.61 -13.45 -4.36
CA GLU A 71 7.22 -14.85 -4.59
C GLU A 71 7.80 -15.44 -5.89
N ASN A 72 8.35 -14.60 -6.78
CA ASN A 72 8.91 -15.05 -8.05
C ASN A 72 10.25 -15.77 -7.86
N GLU A 73 10.46 -16.91 -8.50
CA GLU A 73 11.73 -17.66 -8.45
C GLU A 73 12.91 -16.83 -8.95
N ALA A 74 12.73 -16.07 -10.04
CA ALA A 74 13.77 -15.19 -10.57
C ALA A 74 14.16 -14.06 -9.60
N PHE A 75 13.27 -13.70 -8.68
CA PHE A 75 13.58 -12.74 -7.63
C PHE A 75 14.54 -13.33 -6.59
N GLN A 76 14.45 -14.63 -6.31
CA GLN A 76 15.28 -15.28 -5.28
C GLN A 76 16.75 -15.34 -5.67
N GLU A 77 17.05 -15.43 -6.96
CA GLU A 77 18.40 -15.47 -7.54
C GLU A 77 19.10 -14.10 -7.55
N GLN A 78 18.37 -13.01 -7.29
CA GLN A 78 18.91 -11.66 -7.28
C GLN A 78 19.83 -11.39 -6.08
N SER A 79 20.80 -10.49 -6.26
CA SER A 79 21.58 -9.94 -5.16
C SER A 79 20.71 -9.10 -4.20
N SER A 80 21.20 -8.87 -2.99
CA SER A 80 20.46 -8.10 -1.98
C SER A 80 20.14 -6.66 -2.40
N GLU A 81 20.99 -6.04 -3.23
CA GLU A 81 20.74 -4.70 -3.77
C GLU A 81 19.64 -4.72 -4.82
N GLU A 82 19.70 -5.67 -5.76
CA GLU A 82 18.70 -5.89 -6.80
C GLU A 82 17.34 -6.20 -6.20
N LYS A 83 17.27 -7.03 -5.15
CA LYS A 83 16.02 -7.36 -4.45
C LYS A 83 15.31 -6.10 -3.95
N ILE A 84 16.02 -5.20 -3.30
CA ILE A 84 15.43 -3.95 -2.79
C ILE A 84 14.94 -3.07 -3.93
N HIS A 85 15.75 -2.95 -4.98
CA HIS A 85 15.37 -2.17 -6.15
C HIS A 85 14.11 -2.75 -6.80
N THR A 86 14.07 -4.05 -7.04
CA THR A 86 12.94 -4.75 -7.67
C THR A 86 11.66 -4.66 -6.81
N LEU A 87 11.75 -4.83 -5.49
CA LEU A 87 10.61 -4.64 -4.59
C LEU A 87 10.11 -3.19 -4.60
N LEU A 88 11.02 -2.22 -4.50
CA LEU A 88 10.68 -0.80 -4.51
C LEU A 88 10.04 -0.40 -5.84
N MET A 89 10.53 -0.91 -6.97
CA MET A 89 9.95 -0.66 -8.29
C MET A 89 8.58 -1.34 -8.45
N GLY A 90 8.36 -2.53 -7.88
CA GLY A 90 7.04 -3.15 -7.83
C GLY A 90 6.03 -2.30 -7.05
N TRP A 91 6.46 -1.77 -5.91
CA TRP A 91 5.63 -0.89 -5.07
C TRP A 91 5.32 0.45 -5.76
N LEU A 92 6.35 1.15 -6.26
CA LEU A 92 6.21 2.42 -6.97
C LEU A 92 5.43 2.25 -8.28
N GLY A 93 5.56 1.09 -8.94
CA GLY A 93 4.84 0.76 -10.17
C GLY A 93 3.33 0.85 -9.99
N ILE A 94 2.78 0.28 -8.92
CA ILE A 94 1.36 0.40 -8.58
C ILE A 94 0.97 1.87 -8.34
N LEU A 95 1.74 2.57 -7.50
CA LEU A 95 1.43 3.95 -7.14
C LEU A 95 1.53 4.93 -8.32
N SER A 96 2.37 4.62 -9.30
CA SER A 96 2.60 5.46 -10.48
C SER A 96 1.35 5.65 -11.34
N ALA A 97 0.45 4.65 -11.36
CA ALA A 97 -0.81 4.69 -12.10
C ALA A 97 -1.66 5.91 -11.70
N HIS A 98 -1.64 6.26 -10.41
CA HIS A 98 -2.35 7.40 -9.84
C HIS A 98 -1.38 8.35 -9.12
N ARG A 99 -0.23 8.65 -9.74
CA ARG A 99 0.86 9.44 -9.11
C ARG A 99 0.41 10.78 -8.54
N ARG A 100 -0.51 11.48 -9.23
CA ARG A 100 -0.99 12.80 -8.81
C ARG A 100 -1.86 12.68 -7.56
N VAL A 101 -2.80 11.73 -7.56
CA VAL A 101 -3.68 11.44 -6.44
C VAL A 101 -2.89 10.93 -5.24
N THR A 102 -1.93 10.03 -5.46
CA THR A 102 -1.04 9.52 -4.40
C THR A 102 -0.26 10.64 -3.73
N ARG A 103 0.27 11.61 -4.50
CA ARG A 103 0.91 12.81 -3.92
C ARG A 103 -0.06 13.63 -3.09
N GLN A 104 -1.28 13.86 -3.57
CA GLN A 104 -2.31 14.59 -2.82
C GLN A 104 -2.66 13.89 -1.50
N MET A 105 -2.79 12.56 -1.49
CA MET A 105 -3.00 11.77 -0.27
C MET A 105 -1.87 11.95 0.75
N ILE A 106 -0.61 11.94 0.29
CA ILE A 106 0.56 12.15 1.16
C ILE A 106 0.58 13.57 1.72
N PHE A 107 0.37 14.59 0.87
CA PHE A 107 0.35 15.99 1.32
C PHE A 107 -0.81 16.27 2.28
N GLY A 108 -2.01 15.74 2.01
CA GLY A 108 -3.15 15.86 2.92
C GLY A 108 -2.87 15.23 4.28
N LYS A 109 -2.14 14.10 4.33
CA LYS A 109 -1.67 13.52 5.60
C LYS A 109 -0.68 14.44 6.34
N LEU A 110 0.01 15.37 5.67
CA LEU A 110 0.98 16.29 6.29
C LEU A 110 0.38 17.64 6.71
N GLU A 111 -0.86 17.95 6.34
CA GLU A 111 -1.49 19.22 6.72
C GLU A 111 -1.68 19.33 8.25
N PRO A 112 -1.31 20.48 8.86
CA PRO A 112 -1.44 20.68 10.29
C PRO A 112 -2.92 20.75 10.71
N GLY A 113 -3.34 19.83 11.60
CA GLY A 113 -4.72 19.76 12.10
C GLY A 113 -5.24 18.35 12.36
N HIS A 114 -4.55 17.32 11.85
CA HIS A 114 -5.00 15.91 11.89
C HIS A 114 -3.96 14.95 12.49
N LEU A 115 -3.50 15.24 13.70
CA LEU A 115 -2.40 14.52 14.38
C LEU A 115 -2.61 13.00 14.46
N HIS A 116 -3.84 12.52 14.66
CA HIS A 116 -4.13 11.09 14.74
C HIS A 116 -3.99 10.36 13.40
N TYR A 117 -4.27 11.03 12.27
CA TYR A 117 -4.04 10.47 10.93
C TYR A 117 -2.55 10.51 10.53
N GLN A 118 -1.82 11.53 10.98
CA GLN A 118 -0.36 11.66 10.79
C GLN A 118 0.41 10.50 11.44
N ILE A 119 0.08 10.16 12.69
CA ILE A 119 0.72 9.05 13.42
C ILE A 119 0.45 7.72 12.71
N LYS A 120 -0.79 7.47 12.28
CA LYS A 120 -1.14 6.27 11.49
C LYS A 120 -0.34 6.19 10.18
N GLY A 121 -0.22 7.32 9.47
CA GLY A 121 0.58 7.42 8.24
C GLY A 121 2.06 7.06 8.44
N LEU A 122 2.68 7.55 9.51
CA LEU A 122 4.07 7.25 9.84
C LEU A 122 4.28 5.76 10.17
N MET A 123 3.41 5.20 11.01
CA MET A 123 3.45 3.77 11.37
C MET A 123 3.29 2.87 10.14
N ARG A 124 2.49 3.31 9.17
CA ARG A 124 2.28 2.62 7.91
C ARG A 124 3.55 2.58 7.04
N ILE A 125 4.25 3.70 6.90
CA ILE A 125 5.54 3.75 6.17
C ILE A 125 6.55 2.81 6.82
N SER A 126 6.63 2.81 8.15
CA SER A 126 7.49 1.88 8.89
C SER A 126 7.17 0.42 8.57
N ARG A 127 5.88 0.07 8.52
CA ARG A 127 5.43 -1.27 8.14
C ARG A 127 5.80 -1.65 6.70
N THR A 128 5.64 -0.74 5.73
CA THR A 128 6.08 -1.00 4.34
C THR A 128 7.59 -1.25 4.26
N VAL A 129 8.40 -0.46 4.98
CA VAL A 129 9.87 -0.66 5.03
C VAL A 129 10.24 -1.98 5.72
N GLN A 130 9.50 -2.38 6.76
CA GLN A 130 9.69 -3.68 7.42
C GLN A 130 9.41 -4.83 6.45
N TRP A 131 8.28 -4.80 5.75
CA TRP A 131 7.95 -5.79 4.72
C TRP A 131 8.96 -5.83 3.57
N LEU A 132 9.42 -4.66 3.11
CA LEU A 132 10.48 -4.57 2.12
C LEU A 132 11.76 -5.29 2.60
N ARG A 133 12.13 -5.09 3.87
CA ARG A 133 13.33 -5.70 4.46
C ARG A 133 13.19 -7.21 4.63
N GLU A 134 12.03 -7.66 5.09
CA GLU A 134 11.70 -9.08 5.22
C GLU A 134 11.68 -9.77 3.85
N ALA A 135 11.00 -9.18 2.86
CA ALA A 135 10.93 -9.71 1.50
C ALA A 135 12.30 -9.74 0.80
N ALA A 136 13.18 -8.78 1.09
CA ALA A 136 14.55 -8.77 0.56
C ALA A 136 15.46 -9.84 1.21
N GLY A 137 14.97 -10.61 2.19
CA GLY A 137 15.77 -11.62 2.88
C GLY A 137 16.92 -11.01 3.69
N ARG A 138 16.79 -9.74 4.12
CA ARG A 138 17.71 -9.18 5.11
C ARG A 138 17.32 -9.73 6.48
N ASP A 139 17.73 -10.96 6.74
CA ASP A 139 18.11 -11.32 8.09
C ASP A 139 19.16 -10.29 8.49
N ALA A 140 18.86 -9.47 9.49
CA ALA A 140 19.91 -8.96 10.35
C ALA A 140 20.50 -10.16 11.10
N THR A 141 21.14 -11.09 10.39
CA THR A 141 22.08 -12.02 10.98
C THR A 141 23.27 -11.16 11.36
N LEU A 142 23.24 -10.73 12.61
CA LEU A 142 24.34 -10.13 13.37
C LEU A 142 25.71 -10.58 12.80
N PRO A 143 26.70 -9.68 12.63
CA PRO A 143 28.05 -10.04 12.22
C PRO A 143 28.84 -10.80 13.33
N LEU A 144 28.16 -11.62 14.13
CA LEU A 144 28.74 -12.39 15.25
C LEU A 144 29.18 -13.81 14.85
N ARG A 145 29.31 -14.11 13.56
CA ARG A 145 30.01 -15.34 13.10
C ARG A 145 31.53 -15.19 13.00
N ALA A 146 32.09 -14.00 13.25
CA ALA A 146 33.53 -13.82 13.40
C ALA A 146 34.05 -14.20 14.81
N ILE A 147 33.18 -14.62 15.74
CA ILE A 147 33.57 -15.12 17.09
C ILE A 147 33.31 -16.63 17.20
N ALA A 148 33.28 -17.36 16.08
CA ALA A 148 33.63 -18.79 16.13
C ALA A 148 35.16 -18.88 16.28
N VAL A 149 35.61 -18.71 17.52
CA VAL A 149 36.98 -18.93 18.00
C VAL A 149 37.42 -20.34 17.58
N PRO A 150 38.66 -20.52 17.08
CA PRO A 150 39.20 -21.86 16.79
C PRO A 150 39.37 -22.62 18.11
N ALA A 151 38.81 -23.81 18.19
CA ALA A 151 39.05 -24.73 19.29
C ALA A 151 39.76 -25.97 18.73
N GLY A 152 41.04 -26.10 19.07
CA GLY A 152 41.81 -27.35 19.03
C GLY A 152 42.47 -27.68 17.70
#